data_AF-A0A6V8LAH4-F1
#
_entry.id   AF-A0A6V8LAH4-F1
#
_cell.length_a   1.000
_cell.length_b   1.000
_cell.length_c   1.000
_cell.angle_alpha   90.00
_cell.angle_beta   90.00
_cell.angle_gamma   90.00
#
_symmetry.space_group_name_H-M   'P 1'
#
loop_
_entity.id
_entity.type
_entity.pdbx_description
1 polymer ?
#
loop_
_entity_poly.entity_id
_entity_poly.type
_entity_poly.pdbx_seq_one_letter_code
_entity_poly.pdbx_strand_id
1 'polypeptide(L)'
;MEVIDVGIRGVHLAYDLLDGCDLLVLVDTAQRGVPPGTVSVLELDAVAAPAAEPGRPPLDPHGMAPRQVFDLLTRLGGSPSRTLVVACEPADLDAGMDLSEPVRAAVPRAVRLVEDILKGG
;
A
#
# COMPACT_ATOMS: atom_id res chain seq x y z
N MET A 1 15.01 2.85 8.59
CA MET A 1 14.41 2.73 7.24
C MET A 1 14.60 1.31 6.79
N GLU A 2 13.51 0.64 6.42
CA GLU A 2 13.51 -0.73 5.92
C GLU A 2 12.75 -0.75 4.60
N VAL A 3 13.17 -1.62 3.68
CA VAL A 3 12.48 -1.83 2.40
C VAL A 3 12.17 -3.31 2.31
N ILE A 4 10.88 -3.64 2.23
CA ILE A 4 10.38 -5.02 2.28
C ILE A 4 9.49 -5.25 1.06
N ASP A 5 9.66 -6.40 0.42
CA ASP A 5 8.69 -6.89 -0.57
C ASP A 5 7.63 -7.76 0.11
N VAL A 6 6.48 -7.13 0.35
CA VAL A 6 5.32 -7.78 0.98
C VAL A 6 4.55 -8.63 -0.03
N GLY A 7 4.63 -8.31 -1.33
CA GLY A 7 3.78 -8.88 -2.37
C GLY A 7 2.30 -8.88 -1.93
N ILE A 8 1.65 -10.04 -1.99
CA ILE A 8 0.26 -10.23 -1.56
C ILE A 8 0.09 -10.58 -0.06
N ARG A 9 1.19 -10.64 0.70
CA ARG A 9 1.22 -11.19 2.09
C ARG A 9 0.92 -10.13 3.15
N GLY A 10 -0.24 -9.47 3.07
CA GLY A 10 -0.55 -8.33 3.94
C GLY A 10 -0.67 -8.63 5.44
N VAL A 11 -0.86 -9.90 5.86
CA VAL A 11 -0.87 -10.26 7.30
C VAL A 11 0.50 -10.07 7.95
N HIS A 12 1.58 -10.39 7.23
CA HIS A 12 2.94 -10.24 7.77
C HIS A 12 3.25 -8.77 8.05
N LEU A 13 2.84 -7.89 7.14
CA LEU A 13 2.96 -6.44 7.31
C LEU A 13 2.27 -5.94 8.59
N ALA A 14 1.11 -6.50 8.97
CA ALA A 14 0.43 -6.09 10.20
C ALA A 14 1.26 -6.42 11.46
N TYR A 15 2.00 -7.53 11.45
CA TYR A 15 2.90 -7.87 12.56
C TYR A 15 4.14 -7.00 12.58
N ASP A 16 4.75 -6.73 11.41
CA ASP A 16 5.93 -5.86 11.32
C ASP A 16 5.62 -4.44 11.83
N LEU A 17 4.39 -3.96 11.61
CA LEU A 17 3.94 -2.65 12.09
C LEU A 17 3.70 -2.58 13.61
N LEU A 18 3.59 -3.71 14.32
CA LEU A 18 3.44 -3.71 15.79
C LEU A 18 4.70 -3.26 16.51
N ASP A 19 5.87 -3.46 15.89
CA ASP A 19 7.16 -3.00 16.44
C ASP A 19 7.32 -1.46 16.36
N GLY A 20 6.34 -0.78 15.74
CA GLY A 20 6.29 0.67 15.61
C GLY A 20 6.81 1.16 14.28
N CYS A 21 6.11 2.14 13.70
CA CYS A 21 6.50 2.79 12.46
C CYS A 21 6.03 4.25 12.54
N ASP A 22 6.85 5.22 12.15
CA ASP A 22 6.44 6.64 12.15
C ASP A 22 5.80 7.03 10.80
N LEU A 23 6.25 6.41 9.71
CA LEU A 23 5.82 6.66 8.35
C LEU A 23 5.87 5.37 7.53
N LEU A 24 4.71 4.95 7.02
CA LEU A 24 4.59 3.82 6.10
C LEU A 24 4.37 4.33 4.68
N VAL A 25 5.22 3.91 3.75
CA VAL A 25 5.07 4.20 2.31
C VAL A 25 4.84 2.89 1.57
N LEU A 26 3.63 2.70 1.05
CA LEU A 26 3.27 1.57 0.21
C LEU A 26 3.45 1.93 -1.26
N VAL A 27 3.96 0.99 -2.05
CA VAL A 27 4.08 1.15 -3.50
C VAL A 27 3.25 0.05 -4.16
N ASP A 28 2.25 0.42 -4.95
CA ASP A 28 1.32 -0.53 -5.56
C ASP A 28 0.78 -0.01 -6.90
N THR A 29 0.12 -0.87 -7.65
CA THR A 29 -0.72 -0.47 -8.78
C THR A 29 -2.13 -0.15 -8.33
N ALA A 30 -2.77 0.85 -8.95
CA ALA A 30 -4.17 1.17 -8.69
C ALA A 30 -4.85 1.64 -9.98
N GLN A 31 -5.98 1.03 -10.33
CA GLN A 31 -6.83 1.49 -11.43
C GLN A 31 -7.63 2.70 -10.98
N ARG A 32 -7.27 3.88 -11.45
CA ARG A 32 -7.95 5.13 -11.10
C ARG A 32 -8.57 5.83 -12.30
N GLY A 33 -8.46 5.24 -13.50
CA GLY A 33 -9.03 5.80 -14.72
C GLY A 33 -8.23 6.99 -15.25
N VAL A 34 -6.96 7.08 -14.91
CA VAL A 34 -6.00 8.02 -15.50
C VAL A 34 -5.15 7.29 -16.56
N PRO A 35 -4.28 7.98 -17.33
CA PRO A 35 -3.43 7.29 -18.30
C PRO A 35 -2.47 6.30 -17.64
N PRO A 36 -2.23 5.11 -18.24
CA PRO A 36 -1.27 4.14 -17.71
C PRO A 36 0.12 4.72 -17.47
N GLY A 37 0.80 4.28 -16.41
CA GLY A 37 2.09 4.82 -15.96
C GLY A 37 1.98 6.12 -15.17
N THR A 38 0.77 6.68 -14.99
CA THR A 38 0.58 7.83 -14.11
C THR A 38 0.80 7.40 -12.66
N VAL A 39 1.80 7.99 -12.00
CA VAL A 39 2.05 7.79 -10.57
C VAL A 39 1.39 8.89 -9.75
N SER A 40 0.64 8.52 -8.72
CA SER A 40 -0.01 9.42 -7.76
C SER A 40 0.36 9.06 -6.33
N VAL A 41 0.37 10.04 -5.43
CA VAL A 41 0.50 9.80 -3.99
C VAL A 41 -0.88 9.97 -3.36
N LEU A 42 -1.30 8.98 -2.59
CA LEU A 42 -2.55 8.97 -1.84
C LEU A 42 -2.21 8.88 -0.35
N GLU A 43 -2.85 9.69 0.48
CA GLU A 43 -2.77 9.54 1.93
C GLU A 43 -3.92 8.65 2.39
N LEU A 44 -3.59 7.61 3.17
CA LEU A 44 -4.61 6.78 3.81
C LEU A 44 -4.91 7.38 5.18
N ASP A 45 -6.09 7.98 5.30
CA ASP A 45 -6.57 8.48 6.59
C ASP A 45 -6.71 7.33 7.59
N ALA A 46 -5.92 7.39 8.66
CA ALA A 46 -6.01 6.47 9.80
C ALA A 46 -7.34 6.60 10.58
N VAL A 47 -8.14 7.66 10.35
CA VAL A 47 -9.22 8.12 11.24
C VAL A 47 -10.63 7.86 10.68
N ALA A 48 -10.84 6.83 9.86
CA ALA A 48 -12.19 6.45 9.45
C ALA A 48 -12.38 4.94 9.35
N ALA A 49 -12.34 4.26 10.49
CA ALA A 49 -13.09 3.02 10.64
C ALA A 49 -14.46 3.37 11.25
N PRO A 50 -15.57 3.37 10.49
CA PRO A 50 -16.84 3.02 11.10
C PRO A 50 -16.67 1.63 11.75
N ALA A 51 -17.23 1.47 12.95
CA ALA A 51 -17.18 0.21 13.70
C ALA A 51 -17.41 -0.98 12.78
N ALA A 52 -16.58 -2.03 12.93
CA ALA A 52 -16.67 -3.23 12.13
C ALA A 52 -18.12 -3.74 12.08
N GLU A 53 -18.73 -3.70 10.89
CA GLU A 53 -20.03 -4.31 10.64
C GLU A 53 -19.92 -5.82 10.92
N PRO A 54 -20.79 -6.41 11.76
CA PRO A 54 -20.78 -7.84 12.01
C PRO A 54 -21.12 -8.60 10.72
N GLY A 55 -20.18 -9.45 10.26
CA GLY A 55 -20.38 -10.31 9.08
C GLY A 55 -19.34 -10.19 7.96
N ARG A 56 -18.24 -9.43 8.14
CA ARG A 56 -17.15 -9.40 7.15
C ARG A 56 -16.48 -10.79 7.07
N PRO A 57 -16.28 -11.37 5.87
CA PRO A 57 -15.67 -12.69 5.71
C PRO A 57 -14.27 -12.75 6.35
N PRO A 58 -13.80 -13.95 6.72
CA PRO A 58 -12.50 -14.13 7.36
C PRO A 58 -11.40 -13.43 6.54
N LEU A 59 -10.52 -12.72 7.24
CA LEU A 59 -9.33 -12.06 6.71
C LEU A 59 -8.66 -13.00 5.69
N ASP A 60 -8.58 -12.57 4.43
CA ASP A 60 -7.80 -13.29 3.42
C ASP A 60 -6.30 -13.05 3.73
N PRO A 61 -5.56 -14.06 4.18
CA PRO A 61 -4.15 -13.89 4.48
C PRO A 61 -3.28 -13.81 3.22
N HIS A 62 -3.84 -14.09 2.05
CA HIS A 62 -3.16 -14.17 0.76
C HIS A 62 -3.46 -12.98 -0.16
N GLY A 63 -4.27 -12.02 0.28
CA GLY A 63 -4.67 -10.86 -0.51
C GLY A 63 -5.36 -9.82 0.35
N MET A 64 -4.59 -9.14 1.20
CA MET A 64 -5.14 -8.16 2.11
C MET A 64 -4.98 -6.75 1.52
N ALA A 65 -6.09 -6.09 1.21
CA ALA A 65 -6.05 -4.67 0.86
C ALA A 65 -5.44 -3.88 2.03
N PRO A 66 -4.64 -2.81 1.81
CA PRO A 66 -3.97 -2.07 2.87
C PRO A 66 -4.85 -1.69 4.07
N ARG A 67 -6.14 -1.41 3.83
CA ARG A 67 -7.13 -1.14 4.88
C ARG A 67 -7.35 -2.31 5.85
N GLN A 68 -7.39 -3.54 5.35
CA GLN A 68 -7.56 -4.72 6.19
C GLN A 68 -6.31 -4.99 7.06
N VAL A 69 -5.12 -4.57 6.59
CA VAL A 69 -3.87 -4.61 7.38
C VAL A 69 -4.00 -3.69 8.60
N PHE A 70 -4.51 -2.47 8.41
CA PHE A 70 -4.73 -1.53 9.51
C PHE A 70 -5.83 -1.97 10.46
N ASP A 71 -6.91 -2.59 9.95
CA ASP A 71 -7.94 -3.19 10.77
C ASP A 71 -7.38 -4.29 11.68
N LEU A 72 -6.43 -5.10 11.19
CA LEU A 72 -5.76 -6.13 11.97
C LEU A 72 -4.77 -5.52 12.96
N LEU A 73 -3.92 -4.58 12.54
CA LEU A 73 -2.97 -3.86 13.39
C LEU A 73 -3.67 -3.24 14.61
N THR A 74 -4.81 -2.58 14.38
CA THR A 74 -5.61 -1.95 15.45
C THR A 74 -6.15 -3.00 16.43
N ARG A 75 -6.63 -4.16 15.94
CA ARG A 75 -7.10 -5.25 16.82
C ARG A 75 -5.98 -5.87 17.65
N LEU A 76 -4.76 -5.86 17.13
CA LEU A 76 -3.56 -6.35 17.82
C LEU A 76 -2.96 -5.32 18.80
N GLY A 77 -3.56 -4.14 18.92
CA GLY A 77 -3.16 -3.09 19.86
C GLY A 77 -2.13 -2.09 19.33
N GLY A 78 -1.80 -2.16 18.03
CA GLY A 78 -0.99 -1.15 17.35
C GLY A 78 -1.82 0.04 16.87
N SER A 79 -1.14 1.08 16.41
CA SER A 79 -1.78 2.26 15.80
C SER A 79 -1.19 2.51 14.41
N PRO A 80 -2.01 2.73 13.38
CA PRO A 80 -1.49 3.04 12.05
C PRO A 80 -0.76 4.38 12.06
N SER A 81 0.44 4.36 11.52
CA SER A 81 1.30 5.51 11.28
C SER A 81 0.73 6.39 10.17
N ARG A 82 1.32 7.57 9.98
CA ARG A 82 1.10 8.31 8.74
C ARG A 82 1.41 7.38 7.55
N THR A 83 0.42 7.12 6.71
CA THR A 83 0.54 6.16 5.62
C THR A 83 0.29 6.83 4.28
N LEU A 84 1.27 6.69 3.38
CA LEU A 84 1.17 7.14 2.00
C LEU A 84 1.22 5.93 1.06
N VAL A 85 0.45 5.99 -0.02
CA VAL A 85 0.48 5.02 -1.13
C VAL A 85 0.97 5.73 -2.38
N VAL A 86 2.12 5.30 -2.89
CA VAL A 86 2.62 5.67 -4.20
C VAL A 86 2.03 4.68 -5.21
N ALA A 87 0.92 5.09 -5.83
CA ALA A 87 0.15 4.25 -6.73
C ALA A 87 0.50 4.52 -8.19
N CYS A 88 0.77 3.48 -8.99
CA CYS A 88 0.95 3.57 -10.44
C CYS A 88 -0.29 3.06 -11.17
N GLU A 89 -0.79 3.81 -12.15
CA GLU A 89 -1.85 3.31 -13.04
C GLU A 89 -1.32 2.15 -13.90
N PRO A 90 -1.97 0.97 -13.89
CA PRO A 90 -1.58 -0.14 -14.75
C PRO A 90 -2.06 0.08 -16.19
N ALA A 91 -1.36 -0.50 -17.17
CA ALA A 91 -1.87 -0.61 -18.54
C ALA A 91 -2.66 -1.91 -18.77
N ASP A 92 -2.26 -2.95 -18.06
CA ASP A 92 -2.78 -4.31 -18.15
C ASP A 92 -2.55 -5.00 -16.79
N LEU A 93 -3.47 -5.88 -16.41
CA LEU A 93 -3.42 -6.69 -15.19
C LEU A 93 -3.52 -8.20 -15.50
N ASP A 94 -3.53 -8.58 -16.78
CA ASP A 94 -3.46 -9.97 -17.19
C ASP A 94 -2.16 -10.63 -16.71
N ALA A 95 -2.20 -11.95 -16.54
CA ALA A 95 -1.07 -12.69 -16.00
C ALA A 95 0.17 -12.57 -16.90
N GLY A 96 1.26 -12.06 -16.33
CA GLY A 96 2.54 -11.86 -17.03
C GLY A 96 3.68 -11.64 -16.05
N MET A 97 4.91 -11.85 -16.51
CA MET A 97 6.13 -11.63 -15.71
C MET A 97 6.72 -10.22 -15.90
N ASP A 98 6.30 -9.52 -16.94
CA ASP A 98 6.87 -8.24 -17.35
C ASP A 98 5.95 -7.06 -17.06
N LEU A 99 6.57 -5.92 -16.76
CA LEU A 99 5.88 -4.64 -16.74
C LEU A 99 5.60 -4.18 -18.18
N SER A 100 4.39 -3.68 -18.39
CA SER A 100 4.05 -2.91 -19.60
C SER A 100 4.97 -1.70 -19.73
N GLU A 101 5.24 -1.28 -20.97
CA GLU A 101 6.11 -0.14 -21.28
C GLU A 101 5.79 1.14 -20.46
N PRO A 102 4.53 1.61 -20.36
CA PRO A 102 4.23 2.81 -19.58
C PRO A 102 4.50 2.64 -18.07
N VAL A 103 4.27 1.45 -17.50
CA VAL A 103 4.54 1.19 -16.08
C VAL A 103 6.05 1.08 -15.84
N ARG A 104 6.78 0.40 -16.73
CA ARG A 104 8.24 0.31 -16.68
C ARG A 104 8.90 1.69 -16.72
N ALA A 105 8.42 2.56 -17.61
CA ALA A 105 8.88 3.95 -17.71
C ALA A 105 8.54 4.80 -16.47
N ALA A 106 7.51 4.42 -15.71
CA ALA A 106 7.07 5.12 -14.50
C ALA A 106 7.92 4.79 -13.26
N VAL A 107 8.62 3.65 -13.24
CA VAL A 107 9.39 3.19 -12.06
C VAL A 107 10.39 4.24 -11.55
N PRO A 108 11.24 4.88 -12.37
CA PRO A 108 12.16 5.90 -11.88
C PRO A 108 11.45 7.11 -11.26
N ARG A 109 10.24 7.44 -11.73
CA ARG A 109 9.44 8.51 -11.15
C ARG A 109 8.85 8.10 -9.79
N ALA A 110 8.37 6.87 -9.66
CA ALA A 110 7.87 6.33 -8.39
C ALA A 110 8.98 6.32 -7.32
N VAL A 111 10.19 5.85 -7.68
CA VAL A 111 11.35 5.84 -6.77
C VAL A 111 11.69 7.24 -6.29
N ARG A 112 11.77 8.23 -7.20
CA ARG A 112 12.03 9.63 -6.82
C ARG A 112 10.97 10.19 -5.86
N LEU A 113 9.69 9.90 -6.11
CA LEU A 113 8.61 10.33 -5.20
C LEU A 113 8.76 9.72 -3.80
N VAL A 114 9.11 8.43 -3.72
CA VAL A 114 9.37 7.78 -2.42
C VAL A 114 10.55 8.42 -1.71
N GLU A 115 11.66 8.67 -2.42
CA GLU A 115 12.82 9.35 -1.83
C GLU A 115 12.49 10.76 -1.33
N ASP A 116 11.69 11.52 -2.09
CA ASP A 116 11.29 12.88 -1.70
C ASP A 116 10.38 12.87 -0.47
N ILE A 117 9.45 11.90 -0.39
CA ILE A 117 8.62 11.66 0.80
C ILE A 117 9.49 11.39 2.03
N LEU A 118 10.49 10.51 1.89
CA LEU A 118 11.36 10.11 3.00
C LEU A 118 12.31 11.22 3.46
N LYS A 119 12.69 12.15 2.58
CA LYS A 119 13.55 13.30 2.91
C LYS A 119 12.77 14.48 3.52
N GLY A 120 11.49 14.59 3.23
CA GLY A 120 10.61 15.68 3.66
C GLY A 120 9.75 15.37 4.89
N GLY A 121 9.95 14.19 5.50
CA GLY A 121 9.31 13.77 6.76
C GLY A 121 10.09 14.19 8.00
#